data_AF-A0A7I8W0W8-F1
#
_entry.id   AF-A0A7I8W0W8-F1
#
_cell.length_a   1.000
_cell.length_b   1.000
_cell.length_c   1.000
_cell.angle_alpha   90.00
_cell.angle_beta   90.00
_cell.angle_gamma   90.00
#
_symmetry.space_group_name_H-M   'P 1'
#
loop_
_entity.id
_entity.type
_entity.pdbx_description
1 polymer ?
#
loop_
_entity_poly.entity_id
_entity_poly.type
_entity_poly.pdbx_seq_one_letter_code
_entity_poly.pdbx_strand_id
1 'polypeptide(L)'
;MNVSKLCKSSTNLFLISIRTAKSMAGKGLAGAGMPKKERMVVEEDAAKLTSQLCGGNIYIEGEDPKLKDDSEYPEWLWKMRLDRGATPPEELDPNDSYYWKIIRRQNLQRSRLIAKQKYKFKDFD
;
A
#
# COMPACT_ATOMS: atom_id res chain seq x y z
N MET A 1 -37.47 -28.22 -12.26
CA MET A 1 -38.17 -26.95 -11.94
C MET A 1 -37.86 -26.60 -10.48
N ASN A 2 -37.09 -25.56 -10.21
CA ASN A 2 -37.06 -24.94 -8.86
C ASN A 2 -36.31 -23.61 -8.93
N VAL A 3 -37.02 -22.51 -8.70
CA VAL A 3 -36.42 -21.17 -8.57
C VAL A 3 -36.28 -20.82 -7.09
N SER A 4 -35.07 -20.42 -6.75
CA SER A 4 -34.57 -20.08 -5.44
C SER A 4 -35.16 -18.79 -4.86
N LYS A 5 -35.43 -18.88 -3.56
CA LYS A 5 -35.52 -17.87 -2.50
C LYS A 5 -34.67 -16.60 -2.73
N LEU A 6 -35.18 -15.45 -2.29
CA LEU A 6 -34.38 -14.26 -2.01
C LEU A 6 -34.92 -13.50 -0.78
N CYS A 7 -34.17 -13.47 0.33
CA CYS A 7 -34.38 -12.56 1.45
C CYS A 7 -33.16 -11.63 1.57
N LYS A 8 -33.41 -10.33 1.65
CA LYS A 8 -32.45 -9.22 1.54
C LYS A 8 -31.97 -8.83 2.94
N SER A 9 -30.66 -8.81 3.18
CA SER A 9 -30.10 -8.18 4.39
C SER A 9 -29.61 -6.76 4.07
N SER A 10 -30.26 -5.80 4.70
CA SER A 10 -30.06 -4.35 4.60
C SER A 10 -28.79 -3.93 5.34
N THR A 11 -27.78 -3.46 4.63
CA THR A 11 -26.66 -2.70 5.21
C THR A 11 -26.93 -1.22 5.01
N ASN A 12 -27.23 -0.53 6.11
CA ASN A 12 -27.46 0.90 6.12
C ASN A 12 -26.32 1.59 6.90
N LEU A 13 -25.84 2.69 6.29
CA LEU A 13 -25.04 3.79 6.85
C LEU A 13 -23.65 3.49 7.43
N PHE A 14 -22.61 3.88 6.68
CA PHE A 14 -21.64 4.88 7.16
C PHE A 14 -21.19 5.72 5.97
N LEU A 15 -21.87 6.84 5.77
CA LEU A 15 -21.51 7.91 4.83
C LEU A 15 -20.30 8.66 5.38
N ILE A 16 -19.10 8.37 4.88
CA ILE A 16 -17.98 9.31 4.93
C ILE A 16 -17.91 9.99 3.57
N SER A 17 -18.52 11.17 3.50
CA SER A 17 -18.50 12.06 2.33
C SER A 17 -17.07 12.56 2.07
N ILE A 18 -16.34 11.92 1.15
CA ILE A 18 -15.16 12.53 0.54
C ILE A 18 -15.67 13.49 -0.55
N ARG A 19 -15.77 14.78 -0.21
CA ARG A 19 -16.00 15.84 -1.19
C ARG A 19 -14.80 15.86 -2.15
N THR A 20 -15.01 15.49 -3.41
CA THR A 20 -14.00 15.64 -4.46
C THR A 20 -13.86 17.11 -4.81
N ALA A 21 -12.78 17.77 -4.35
CA ALA A 21 -12.40 19.09 -4.84
C ALA A 21 -11.93 18.96 -6.30
N LYS A 22 -12.68 19.56 -7.23
CA LYS A 22 -12.35 19.64 -8.65
C LYS A 22 -11.13 20.56 -8.79
N SER A 23 -9.96 20.01 -9.13
CA SER A 23 -8.74 20.80 -9.37
C SER A 23 -8.96 21.74 -10.55
N MET A 24 -9.01 23.04 -10.27
CA MET A 24 -8.98 24.11 -11.27
C MET A 24 -7.54 24.24 -11.72
N ALA A 25 -7.28 23.89 -12.98
CA ALA A 25 -6.02 24.13 -13.65
C ALA A 25 -5.73 25.64 -13.68
N GLY A 26 -4.84 26.11 -12.80
CA GLY A 26 -4.32 27.47 -12.76
C GLY A 26 -2.81 27.44 -12.90
N LYS A 27 -2.30 27.87 -14.05
CA LYS A 27 -0.87 28.15 -14.25
C LYS A 27 -0.48 29.36 -13.40
N GLY A 28 0.58 29.21 -12.60
CA GLY A 28 1.44 30.32 -12.19
C GLY A 28 1.34 30.73 -10.72
N LEU A 29 2.32 30.30 -9.92
CA LEU A 29 3.14 31.07 -8.96
C LEU A 29 3.96 30.00 -8.20
N ALA A 30 5.21 29.76 -8.60
CA ALA A 30 6.37 30.28 -7.88
C ALA A 30 6.29 29.93 -6.38
N GLY A 31 6.99 28.89 -5.94
CA GLY A 31 8.43 29.07 -5.78
C GLY A 31 8.70 29.68 -4.41
N ALA A 32 8.29 29.00 -3.35
CA ALA A 32 8.88 29.16 -2.02
C ALA A 32 9.48 27.80 -1.69
N GLY A 33 10.81 27.73 -1.75
CA GLY A 33 11.58 26.50 -1.78
C GLY A 33 11.29 25.63 -0.57
N MET A 34 10.52 24.57 -0.79
CA MET A 34 10.76 23.36 -0.02
C MET A 34 12.24 23.03 -0.20
N PRO A 35 13.02 22.78 0.86
CA PRO A 35 14.40 22.37 0.71
C PRO A 35 14.41 21.23 -0.29
N LYS A 36 15.16 21.45 -1.39
CA LYS A 36 15.25 20.45 -2.45
C LYS A 36 15.71 19.18 -1.75
N LYS A 37 14.91 18.12 -1.82
CA LYS A 37 15.36 16.80 -1.38
C LYS A 37 16.52 16.45 -2.27
N GLU A 38 17.72 16.69 -1.78
CA GLU A 38 18.94 16.31 -2.48
C GLU A 38 18.91 14.79 -2.60
N ARG A 39 18.96 14.31 -3.84
CA ARG A 39 19.13 12.89 -4.09
C ARG A 39 20.56 12.56 -3.71
N MET A 40 20.74 11.78 -2.65
CA MET A 40 22.04 11.23 -2.31
C MET A 40 22.58 10.47 -3.53
N VAL A 41 23.87 10.66 -3.83
CA VAL A 41 24.55 9.89 -4.86
C VAL A 41 24.54 8.43 -4.39
N VAL A 42 24.11 7.53 -5.27
CA VAL A 42 24.09 6.10 -4.97
C VAL A 42 25.52 5.60 -5.14
N GLU A 43 26.06 4.98 -4.10
CA GLU A 43 27.38 4.35 -4.15
C GLU A 43 27.35 3.14 -5.09
N GLU A 44 28.36 3.01 -5.96
CA GLU A 44 28.44 1.95 -6.98
C GLU A 44 29.39 0.79 -6.57
N ASP A 45 30.12 0.96 -5.47
CA ASP A 45 31.10 -0.02 -5.00
C ASP A 45 30.43 -1.24 -4.34
N ALA A 46 30.55 -2.40 -4.99
CA ALA A 46 29.92 -3.64 -4.53
C ALA A 46 30.33 -4.04 -3.10
N ALA A 47 31.60 -3.88 -2.72
CA ALA A 47 32.08 -4.24 -1.38
C ALA A 47 31.49 -3.36 -0.26
N LYS A 48 31.18 -2.09 -0.59
CA LYS A 48 30.55 -1.15 0.35
C LYS A 48 29.06 -1.48 0.51
N LEU A 49 28.37 -1.80 -0.58
CA LEU A 49 26.95 -2.17 -0.58
C LEU A 49 26.65 -3.46 0.19
N THR A 50 27.60 -4.42 0.22
CA THR A 50 27.41 -5.68 0.96
C THR A 50 27.79 -5.59 2.43
N SER A 51 28.58 -4.60 2.84
CA SER A 51 29.07 -4.46 4.21
C SER A 51 28.32 -3.40 5.02
N GLN A 52 27.70 -2.43 4.36
CA GLN A 52 27.06 -1.28 4.99
C GLN A 52 25.66 -1.05 4.42
N LEU A 53 24.77 -0.53 5.27
CA LEU A 53 23.46 -0.06 4.83
C LEU A 53 23.60 1.37 4.28
N CYS A 54 23.99 1.47 3.01
CA CYS A 54 24.16 2.76 2.35
C CYS A 54 22.85 3.57 2.31
N GLY A 55 22.89 4.81 2.79
CA GLY A 55 21.72 5.70 2.85
C GLY A 55 20.76 5.42 4.02
N GLY A 56 21.19 4.60 4.98
CA GLY A 56 20.47 4.38 6.23
C GLY A 56 20.60 5.57 7.20
N ASN A 57 21.70 6.31 7.14
CA ASN A 57 21.89 7.53 7.93
C ASN A 57 21.19 8.74 7.29
N ILE A 58 20.30 9.40 8.05
CA ILE A 58 19.61 10.63 7.64
C ILE A 58 20.20 11.90 8.28
N TYR A 59 21.13 11.74 9.23
CA TYR A 59 21.74 12.84 9.96
C TYR A 59 22.90 13.45 9.16
N ILE A 60 23.13 14.75 9.37
CA ILE A 60 24.23 15.49 8.72
C ILE A 60 25.60 14.96 9.18
N GLU A 61 25.67 14.55 10.45
CA GLU A 61 26.86 13.97 11.07
C GLU A 61 26.54 12.52 11.44
N GLY A 62 27.44 11.60 11.09
CA GLY A 62 27.32 10.18 11.40
C GLY A 62 27.77 9.28 10.26
N GLU A 63 28.05 8.03 10.60
CA GLU A 63 28.39 6.99 9.64
C GLU A 63 27.19 6.07 9.38
N ASP A 64 27.13 5.47 8.19
CA ASP A 64 26.12 4.46 7.87
C ASP A 64 26.32 3.20 8.73
N PRO A 65 25.23 2.56 9.20
CA PRO A 65 25.33 1.39 10.04
C PRO A 65 25.89 0.20 9.25
N LYS A 66 26.86 -0.51 9.85
CA LYS A 66 27.46 -1.72 9.29
C LYS A 66 26.53 -2.91 9.49
N LEU A 67 26.47 -3.78 8.47
CA LEU A 67 25.76 -5.04 8.56
C LEU A 67 26.53 -6.00 9.47
N LYS A 68 25.79 -6.71 10.32
CA LYS A 68 26.33 -7.67 11.27
C LYS A 68 26.12 -9.10 10.78
N ASP A 69 26.64 -10.07 11.51
CA ASP A 69 26.41 -11.49 11.21
C ASP A 69 24.94 -11.88 11.44
N ASP A 70 24.46 -12.87 10.68
CA ASP A 70 23.06 -13.33 10.70
C ASP A 70 22.57 -13.77 12.09
N SER A 71 23.48 -14.23 12.95
CA SER A 71 23.21 -14.68 14.33
C SER A 71 22.84 -13.56 15.29
N GLU A 72 23.24 -12.32 15.00
CA GLU A 72 22.87 -11.16 15.84
C GLU A 72 21.44 -10.70 15.58
N TYR A 73 20.88 -11.05 14.43
CA TYR A 73 19.51 -10.67 14.07
C TYR A 73 18.51 -11.70 14.60
N PRO A 74 17.32 -11.24 15.03
CA PRO A 74 16.32 -12.13 15.58
C PRO A 74 15.76 -13.09 14.52
N GLU A 75 15.44 -14.31 14.92
CA GLU A 75 15.04 -15.41 14.03
C GLU A 75 13.81 -15.09 13.15
N TRP A 76 12.90 -14.22 13.63
CA TRP A 76 11.71 -13.84 12.87
C TRP A 76 12.04 -13.12 11.55
N LEU A 77 13.20 -12.47 11.45
CA LEU A 77 13.64 -11.77 10.23
C LEU A 77 13.67 -12.73 9.03
N TRP A 78 14.21 -13.92 9.25
CA TRP A 78 14.37 -14.97 8.25
C TRP A 78 13.11 -15.78 7.99
N LYS A 79 12.10 -15.67 8.86
CA LYS A 79 10.79 -16.32 8.72
C LYS A 79 9.78 -15.46 7.95
N MET A 80 10.12 -14.21 7.62
CA MET A 80 9.23 -13.31 6.89
C MET A 80 9.06 -13.74 5.43
N ARG A 81 7.84 -13.56 4.91
CA ARG A 81 7.53 -13.85 3.51
C ARG A 81 8.05 -12.73 2.60
N LEU A 82 8.79 -13.11 1.57
CA LEU A 82 9.37 -12.22 0.57
C LEU A 82 8.56 -12.19 -0.75
N ASP A 83 7.48 -12.97 -0.82
CA ASP A 83 6.66 -13.07 -2.02
C ASP A 83 5.99 -11.74 -2.37
N ARG A 84 5.91 -11.46 -3.68
CA ARG A 84 5.23 -10.27 -4.17
C ARG A 84 3.71 -10.47 -4.08
N GLY A 85 3.07 -9.65 -3.25
CA GLY A 85 1.62 -9.54 -3.19
C GLY A 85 1.07 -9.83 -1.81
N ALA A 86 -0.24 -9.68 -1.65
CA ALA A 86 -0.91 -10.16 -0.44
C ALA A 86 -1.10 -11.67 -0.55
N THR A 87 -1.00 -12.38 0.57
CA THR A 87 -1.39 -13.80 0.65
C THR A 87 -2.81 -13.97 0.08
N PRO A 88 -3.06 -14.95 -0.78
CA PRO A 88 -4.41 -15.28 -1.15
C PRO A 88 -5.21 -15.64 0.13
N PRO A 89 -6.49 -15.23 0.21
CA PRO A 89 -7.30 -15.47 1.40
C PRO A 89 -7.53 -16.96 1.67
N GLU A 90 -7.37 -17.83 0.67
CA GLU A 90 -7.58 -19.28 0.78
C GLU A 90 -6.50 -19.98 1.63
N GLU A 91 -5.29 -19.42 1.68
CA GLU A 91 -4.16 -19.96 2.46
C GLU A 91 -4.16 -19.48 3.92
N LEU A 92 -4.97 -18.47 4.25
CA LEU A 92 -5.00 -17.85 5.56
C LEU A 92 -6.09 -18.44 6.45
N ASP A 93 -5.77 -18.58 7.73
CA ASP A 93 -6.76 -19.00 8.73
C ASP A 93 -7.84 -17.92 8.92
N PRO A 94 -9.14 -18.25 8.75
CA PRO A 94 -10.25 -17.32 9.00
C PRO A 94 -10.32 -16.76 10.43
N ASN A 95 -9.67 -17.40 11.40
CA ASN A 95 -9.61 -16.90 12.78
C ASN A 95 -8.57 -15.78 12.97
N ASP A 96 -7.65 -15.57 12.03
CA ASP A 96 -6.69 -14.47 12.09
C ASP A 96 -7.32 -13.14 11.61
N SER A 97 -7.03 -12.06 12.33
CA SER A 97 -7.37 -10.70 11.93
C SER A 97 -6.82 -10.31 10.55
N TYR A 98 -5.70 -10.88 10.13
CA TYR A 98 -5.08 -10.58 8.83
C TYR A 98 -5.94 -11.05 7.65
N TYR A 99 -6.59 -12.21 7.77
CA TYR A 99 -7.55 -12.73 6.79
C TYR A 99 -8.62 -11.69 6.46
N TRP A 100 -9.27 -11.14 7.49
CA TRP A 100 -10.35 -10.17 7.32
C TRP A 100 -9.89 -8.83 6.72
N LYS A 101 -8.64 -8.41 6.99
CA LYS A 101 -8.06 -7.21 6.36
C LYS A 101 -7.93 -7.39 4.84
N ILE A 102 -7.55 -8.58 4.38
CA ILE A 102 -7.46 -8.91 2.94
C ILE A 102 -8.85 -8.92 2.32
N ILE A 103 -9.82 -9.62 2.92
CA ILE A 103 -11.21 -9.67 2.43
C ILE A 103 -11.81 -8.27 2.32
N ARG A 104 -11.60 -7.42 3.34
CA ARG A 104 -12.06 -6.02 3.31
C ARG A 104 -11.43 -5.26 2.14
N ARG A 105 -10.13 -5.39 1.92
CA ARG A 105 -9.43 -4.76 0.79
C ARG A 105 -10.00 -5.22 -0.55
N GLN A 106 -10.21 -6.52 -0.72
CA GLN A 106 -10.81 -7.09 -1.93
C GLN A 106 -12.23 -6.57 -2.16
N ASN A 107 -13.06 -6.47 -1.12
CA ASN A 107 -14.42 -5.94 -1.22
C ASN A 107 -14.44 -4.45 -1.58
N LEU A 108 -13.51 -3.66 -1.05
CA LEU A 108 -13.34 -2.25 -1.45
C LEU A 108 -12.89 -2.11 -2.90
N GLN A 109 -12.02 -3.00 -3.38
CA GLN A 109 -11.62 -3.02 -4.79
C GLN A 109 -12.82 -3.39 -5.67
N ARG A 110 -13.58 -4.43 -5.33
CA ARG A 110 -14.81 -4.83 -6.02
C ARG A 110 -15.82 -3.69 -6.06
N SER A 111 -16.08 -3.00 -4.95
CA SER A 111 -17.04 -1.90 -4.92
C SER A 111 -16.60 -0.71 -5.79
N ARG A 112 -15.30 -0.37 -5.81
CA ARG A 112 -14.73 0.64 -6.72
C ARG A 112 -14.92 0.24 -8.19
N LEU A 113 -14.68 -1.02 -8.53
CA LEU A 113 -14.87 -1.53 -9.89
C LEU A 113 -16.35 -1.47 -10.31
N ILE A 114 -17.26 -1.92 -9.45
CA ILE A 114 -18.71 -1.86 -9.70
C ILE A 114 -19.18 -0.42 -9.85
N ALA A 115 -18.73 0.50 -8.98
CA ALA A 115 -19.09 1.91 -9.09
C ALA A 115 -18.61 2.48 -10.43
N LYS A 116 -17.36 2.21 -10.83
CA LYS A 116 -16.83 2.64 -12.14
C LYS A 116 -17.66 2.09 -13.29
N GLN A 117 -18.08 0.83 -13.20
CA GLN A 117 -18.92 0.20 -14.21
C GLN A 117 -20.29 0.89 -14.31
N LYS A 118 -20.95 1.15 -13.17
CA LYS A 118 -22.25 1.83 -13.14
C LYS A 118 -22.22 3.20 -13.83
N TYR A 119 -21.19 4.00 -13.59
CA TYR A 119 -21.05 5.29 -14.28
C TYR A 119 -20.90 5.12 -15.80
N LYS A 120 -20.14 4.13 -16.26
CA LYS A 120 -19.95 3.88 -17.70
C LYS A 120 -21.25 3.52 -18.43
N PHE A 121 -22.14 2.78 -17.80
CA PHE A 121 -23.39 2.33 -18.43
C PHE A 121 -24.54 3.32 -18.26
N LYS A 122 -24.42 4.33 -17.38
CA LYS A 122 -25.45 5.35 -17.16
C LYS A 122 -25.63 6.30 -18.36
N ASP A 123 -24.61 6.45 -19.19
CA ASP A 123 -24.63 7.37 -20.34
C ASP A 123 -25.27 6.75 -21.61
N PHE A 124 -25.82 5.53 -21.50
CA PHE A 124 -26.39 4.76 -22.62
C PHE A 124 -27.92 4.57 -22.55
N ASP A 125 -28.60 5.20 -21.59
CA ASP A 125 -30.08 5.29 -21.47
C ASP A 125 -30.54 6.74 -21.74
#